data_AF-A0A1H7PQ71-F1
#
_entry.id   AF-A0A1H7PQ71-F1
#
_cell.length_a   1.000
_cell.length_b   1.000
_cell.length_c   1.000
_cell.angle_alpha   90.00
_cell.angle_beta   90.00
_cell.angle_gamma   90.00
#
_symmetry.space_group_name_H-M   'P 1'
#
loop_
_entity.id
_entity.type
_entity.pdbx_description
1 polymer ?
#
loop_
_entity_poly.entity_id
_entity_poly.type
_entity_poly.pdbx_seq_one_letter_code
_entity_poly.pdbx_strand_id
1 'polypeptide(L)'
;MSKTSPILALMAAFAAASASAAPMQDDELTSRENRRAYLQQQLRDVRVELYCDHQDHALQMMRDTRRQLSVQHDDVSERGVEHLDRAIWAVRHGDTDQALNLLQDAHRQG
;
A
#
# COMPACT_ATOMS: atom_id res chain seq x y z
N MET A 1 -11.24 -64.26 6.68
CA MET A 1 -10.63 -63.22 5.83
C MET A 1 -11.73 -62.25 5.40
N SER A 2 -11.96 -61.19 6.17
CA SER A 2 -12.99 -60.19 5.88
C SER A 2 -12.37 -59.04 5.09
N LYS A 3 -12.81 -58.86 3.84
CA LYS A 3 -12.47 -57.72 2.99
C LYS A 3 -13.37 -56.55 3.37
N THR A 4 -12.84 -55.59 4.12
CA THR A 4 -13.54 -54.33 4.43
C THR A 4 -13.09 -53.22 3.49
N SER A 5 -13.93 -52.98 2.48
CA SER A 5 -14.36 -51.68 1.93
C SER A 5 -13.31 -50.58 1.66
N PRO A 6 -12.87 -50.40 0.39
CA PRO A 6 -12.08 -49.25 -0.07
C PRO A 6 -12.87 -47.92 -0.18
N ILE A 7 -14.14 -47.90 0.23
CA ILE A 7 -15.08 -46.78 0.00
C ILE A 7 -14.79 -45.59 0.92
N LEU A 8 -14.18 -45.81 2.10
CA LEU A 8 -13.88 -44.73 3.05
C LEU A 8 -12.71 -43.83 2.63
N ALA A 9 -11.79 -44.32 1.80
CA ALA A 9 -10.65 -43.53 1.33
C ALA A 9 -11.05 -42.47 0.30
N LEU A 10 -12.12 -42.68 -0.46
CA LEU A 10 -12.51 -41.78 -1.55
C LEU A 10 -13.22 -40.50 -1.06
N MET A 11 -13.90 -40.54 0.09
CA MET A 11 -14.61 -39.37 0.63
C MET A 11 -13.70 -38.36 1.36
N ALA A 12 -12.55 -38.79 1.88
CA ALA A 12 -11.58 -37.87 2.47
C ALA A 12 -10.84 -37.00 1.42
N ALA A 13 -10.73 -37.49 0.19
CA ALA A 13 -10.04 -36.78 -0.89
C ALA A 13 -10.87 -35.62 -1.48
N PHE A 14 -12.21 -35.67 -1.39
CA PHE A 14 -13.08 -34.62 -1.93
C PHE A 14 -13.27 -33.43 -0.98
N ALA A 15 -13.10 -33.63 0.34
CA ALA A 15 -13.13 -32.54 1.31
C ALA A 15 -11.79 -31.75 1.38
N ALA A 16 -10.67 -32.39 1.03
CA ALA A 16 -9.35 -31.75 1.02
C ALA A 16 -9.08 -30.89 -0.23
N ALA A 17 -9.84 -31.05 -1.30
CA ALA A 17 -9.67 -30.30 -2.55
C ALA A 17 -10.37 -28.91 -2.53
N SER A 18 -11.29 -28.66 -1.59
CA SER A 18 -12.07 -27.42 -1.54
C SER A 18 -11.50 -26.35 -0.60
N ALA A 19 -10.47 -26.67 0.18
CA ALA A 19 -9.93 -25.78 1.23
C ALA A 19 -8.57 -25.15 0.87
N SER A 20 -7.99 -25.48 -0.28
CA SER A 20 -6.61 -25.13 -0.64
C SER A 20 -6.50 -24.14 -1.81
N ALA A 21 -7.43 -23.19 -1.90
CA ALA A 21 -7.39 -22.13 -2.92
C ALA A 21 -7.49 -20.69 -2.36
N ALA A 22 -7.72 -20.51 -1.05
CA ALA A 22 -8.06 -19.21 -0.47
C ALA A 22 -7.01 -18.46 0.38
N PRO A 23 -5.86 -19.01 0.85
CA PRO A 23 -5.03 -18.24 1.80
C PRO A 23 -4.16 -17.16 1.14
N MET A 24 -3.71 -17.33 -0.11
CA MET A 24 -2.80 -16.35 -0.73
C MET A 24 -3.49 -15.05 -1.16
N GLN A 25 -4.79 -15.10 -1.46
CA GLN A 25 -5.52 -13.95 -1.97
C GLN A 25 -5.91 -12.98 -0.86
N ASP A 26 -6.27 -13.49 0.32
CA ASP A 26 -6.55 -12.68 1.52
C ASP A 26 -5.27 -12.00 2.06
N ASP A 27 -4.12 -12.69 2.03
CA ASP A 27 -2.84 -12.12 2.46
C ASP A 27 -2.40 -10.95 1.56
N GLU A 28 -2.62 -11.05 0.24
CA GLU A 28 -2.24 -9.99 -0.69
C GLU A 28 -3.13 -8.75 -0.55
N LEU A 29 -4.45 -8.95 -0.35
CA LEU A 29 -5.39 -7.87 -0.08
C LEU A 29 -5.08 -7.17 1.24
N THR A 30 -4.86 -7.93 2.31
CA THR A 30 -4.47 -7.40 3.62
C THR A 30 -3.15 -6.63 3.55
N SER A 31 -2.18 -7.14 2.77
CA SER A 31 -0.92 -6.44 2.52
C SER A 31 -1.15 -5.10 1.82
N ARG A 32 -1.98 -5.05 0.78
CA ARG A 32 -2.32 -3.80 0.06
C ARG A 32 -3.00 -2.80 0.97
N GLU A 33 -3.95 -3.22 1.81
CA GLU A 33 -4.64 -2.35 2.77
C GLU A 33 -3.68 -1.76 3.81
N ASN A 34 -2.79 -2.58 4.37
CA ASN A 34 -1.77 -2.11 5.31
C ASN A 34 -0.82 -1.10 4.66
N ARG A 35 -0.44 -1.31 3.40
CA ARG A 35 0.39 -0.36 2.64
C ARG A 35 -0.34 0.96 2.39
N ARG A 36 -1.62 0.90 2.03
CA ARG A 36 -2.47 2.09 1.87
C ARG A 36 -2.56 2.88 3.18
N ALA A 37 -2.82 2.20 4.30
CA ALA A 37 -2.89 2.82 5.61
C ALA A 37 -1.56 3.50 6.00
N TYR A 38 -0.44 2.81 5.76
CA TYR A 38 0.90 3.35 6.01
C TYR A 38 1.17 4.60 5.15
N LEU A 39 0.88 4.55 3.84
CA LEU A 39 1.04 5.71 2.95
C LEU A 39 0.18 6.89 3.41
N GLN A 40 -1.08 6.63 3.77
CA GLN A 40 -1.98 7.66 4.28
C GLN A 40 -1.50 8.29 5.59
N GLN A 41 -0.79 7.54 6.43
CA GLN A 41 -0.15 8.07 7.62
C GLN A 41 1.06 8.95 7.25
N GLN A 42 1.96 8.47 6.40
CA GLN A 42 3.13 9.26 5.96
C GLN A 42 2.72 10.59 5.31
N LEU A 43 1.71 10.58 4.45
CA LEU A 43 1.20 11.80 3.82
C LEU A 43 0.59 12.77 4.84
N ARG A 44 -0.02 12.27 5.92
CA ARG A 44 -0.51 13.12 7.01
C ARG A 44 0.64 13.77 7.76
N ASP A 45 1.67 13.00 8.10
CA ASP A 45 2.83 13.51 8.84
C ASP A 45 3.60 14.56 8.02
N VAL A 46 3.81 14.32 6.72
CA VAL A 46 4.39 15.32 5.80
C VAL A 46 3.60 16.63 5.82
N ARG A 47 2.28 16.57 5.80
CA ARG A 47 1.44 17.78 5.83
C ARG A 47 1.63 18.54 7.14
N VAL A 48 1.71 17.84 8.28
CA VAL A 48 1.99 18.46 9.58
C VAL A 48 3.32 19.21 9.54
N GLU A 49 4.38 18.57 9.04
CA GLU A 49 5.70 19.20 8.92
C GLU A 49 5.66 20.45 8.02
N LEU A 50 4.93 20.41 6.90
CA LEU A 50 4.72 21.58 6.05
C LEU A 50 3.96 22.70 6.76
N TYR A 51 2.91 22.38 7.53
CA TYR A 51 2.18 23.39 8.32
C TYR A 51 3.03 24.00 9.44
N CYS A 52 3.98 23.24 9.98
CA CYS A 52 4.95 23.69 10.99
C CYS A 52 6.18 24.39 10.38
N ASP A 53 6.21 24.61 9.06
CA ASP A 53 7.33 25.19 8.30
C ASP A 53 8.65 24.40 8.41
N HIS A 54 8.56 23.09 8.66
CA HIS A 54 9.70 22.17 8.69
C HIS A 54 9.96 21.58 7.29
N GLN A 55 10.21 22.45 6.30
CA GLN A 55 10.27 22.05 4.89
C GLN A 55 11.34 21.00 4.58
N ASP A 56 12.53 21.09 5.18
CA ASP A 56 13.61 20.13 4.96
C ASP A 56 13.24 18.73 5.46
N HIS A 57 12.60 18.67 6.62
CA HIS A 57 12.13 17.42 7.21
C HIS A 57 10.99 16.82 6.38
N ALA A 58 10.02 17.64 5.96
CA ALA A 58 8.96 17.22 5.06
C ALA A 58 9.52 16.65 3.74
N LEU A 59 10.52 17.31 3.14
CA LEU A 59 11.18 16.83 1.92
C LEU A 59 11.89 15.48 2.12
N GLN A 60 12.50 15.26 3.28
CA GLN A 60 13.10 13.97 3.61
C GLN A 60 12.02 12.87 3.69
N MET A 61 10.95 13.10 4.44
CA MET A 61 9.84 12.16 4.58
C MET A 61 9.17 11.83 3.24
N MET A 62 8.98 12.83 2.38
CA MET A 62 8.43 12.61 1.03
C MET A 62 9.35 11.74 0.16
N ARG A 63 10.66 11.95 0.21
CA ARG A 63 11.63 11.14 -0.54
C ARG A 63 11.68 9.70 -0.05
N ASP A 64 11.60 9.50 1.26
CA ASP A 64 11.58 8.17 1.86
C ASP A 64 10.30 7.41 1.49
N THR A 65 9.15 8.09 1.58
CA THR A 65 7.85 7.54 1.14
C THR A 65 7.90 7.19 -0.35
N ARG A 66 8.43 8.09 -1.20
CA ARG A 66 8.57 7.83 -2.63
C ARG A 66 9.42 6.59 -2.90
N ARG A 67 10.56 6.46 -2.21
CA ARG A 67 11.46 5.30 -2.37
C ARG A 67 10.74 4.01 -2.03
N GLN A 68 9.95 3.98 -0.96
CA GLN A 68 9.20 2.79 -0.56
C GLN A 68 8.14 2.40 -1.59
N LEU A 69 7.47 3.39 -2.21
CA LEU A 69 6.51 3.13 -3.28
C LEU A 69 7.20 2.67 -4.57
N SER A 70 8.37 3.22 -4.91
CA SER A 70 9.09 2.81 -6.12
C SER A 70 9.56 1.35 -6.11
N VAL A 71 9.69 0.72 -4.93
CA VAL A 71 9.98 -0.72 -4.84
C VAL A 71 8.74 -1.56 -5.20
N GLN A 72 7.56 -0.97 -5.11
CA GLN A 72 6.27 -1.62 -5.37
C GLN A 72 5.87 -1.35 -6.82
N HIS A 73 5.67 -2.42 -7.58
CA HIS A 73 5.35 -2.34 -9.02
C HIS A 73 3.85 -2.56 -9.24
N ASP A 74 3.02 -1.81 -8.50
CA ASP A 74 1.57 -1.80 -8.66
C ASP A 74 1.06 -0.41 -9.05
N ASP A 75 -0.08 -0.34 -9.73
CA ASP A 75 -0.66 0.91 -10.26
C ASP A 75 -0.87 2.00 -9.19
N VAL A 76 -1.15 1.58 -7.95
CA VAL A 76 -1.37 2.51 -6.82
C VAL A 76 -0.05 3.17 -6.45
N SER A 77 1.01 2.38 -6.41
CA SER A 77 2.36 2.84 -6.12
C SER A 77 2.90 3.77 -7.20
N GLU A 78 2.69 3.45 -8.49
CA GLU A 78 3.10 4.31 -9.60
C GLU A 78 2.45 5.69 -9.54
N ARG A 79 1.11 5.75 -9.38
CA ARG A 79 0.40 7.03 -9.21
C ARG A 79 0.86 7.77 -7.95
N GLY A 80 1.09 7.04 -6.85
CA GLY A 80 1.60 7.61 -5.61
C GLY A 80 2.96 8.29 -5.80
N VAL A 81 3.86 7.69 -6.57
CA VAL A 81 5.17 8.27 -6.92
C VAL A 81 5.01 9.57 -7.73
N GLU A 82 4.16 9.57 -8.77
CA GLU A 82 3.94 10.77 -9.60
C GLU A 82 3.39 11.95 -8.79
N HIS A 83 2.45 11.69 -7.88
CA HIS A 83 1.91 12.71 -6.97
C HIS A 83 2.98 13.25 -6.02
N LEU A 84 3.79 12.37 -5.44
CA LEU A 84 4.89 12.76 -4.55
C LEU A 84 5.95 13.58 -5.28
N ASP A 85 6.33 13.24 -6.51
CA ASP A 85 7.31 14.02 -7.27
C ASP A 85 6.81 15.43 -7.57
N ARG A 86 5.51 15.61 -7.87
CA ARG A 86 4.91 16.93 -8.03
C ARG A 86 4.87 17.71 -6.71
N ALA A 87 4.53 17.07 -5.60
CA ALA A 87 4.53 17.70 -4.29
C ALA A 87 5.94 18.12 -3.86
N ILE A 88 6.94 17.26 -4.07
CA ILE A 88 8.36 17.56 -3.83
C ILE A 88 8.82 18.77 -4.66
N TRP A 89 8.41 18.83 -5.93
CA TRP A 89 8.71 19.97 -6.79
C TRP A 89 8.12 21.27 -6.21
N ALA A 90 6.85 21.27 -5.82
CA ALA A 90 6.19 22.44 -5.25
C ALA A 90 6.86 22.93 -3.95
N VAL A 91 7.17 22.02 -3.01
CA VAL A 91 7.87 22.40 -1.77
C VAL A 91 9.24 23.03 -2.05
N ARG A 92 9.99 22.48 -3.01
CA ARG A 92 11.31 23.03 -3.39
C ARG A 92 11.25 24.44 -3.99
N HIS A 93 10.10 24.84 -4.54
CA HIS A 93 9.91 26.17 -5.13
C HIS A 93 9.21 27.15 -4.17
N GLY A 94 8.95 26.72 -2.92
CA GLY A 94 8.26 27.54 -1.92
C GLY A 94 6.74 27.54 -2.06
N ASP A 95 6.19 26.71 -2.95
CA ASP A 95 4.76 26.62 -3.22
C ASP A 95 4.08 25.64 -2.26
N THR A 96 4.12 25.93 -0.95
CA THR A 96 3.61 25.04 0.11
C THR A 96 2.11 24.73 -0.06
N ASP A 97 1.29 25.71 -0.43
CA ASP A 97 -0.14 25.51 -0.67
C ASP A 97 -0.40 24.52 -1.81
N GLN A 98 0.38 24.62 -2.89
CA GLN A 98 0.28 23.70 -4.01
C GLN A 98 0.71 22.29 -3.58
N ALA A 99 1.79 22.16 -2.81
CA ALA A 99 2.23 20.89 -2.27
C ALA A 99 1.14 20.22 -1.40
N LEU A 100 0.51 20.99 -0.51
CA LEU A 100 -0.57 20.50 0.34
C LEU A 100 -1.77 19.99 -0.46
N ASN A 101 -2.16 20.71 -1.51
CA ASN A 101 -3.24 20.29 -2.41
C ASN A 101 -2.91 18.97 -3.13
N LEU A 102 -1.68 18.85 -3.66
CA LEU A 102 -1.21 17.63 -4.32
C LEU A 102 -1.17 16.43 -3.36
N LEU A 103 -0.70 16.63 -2.12
CA LEU A 103 -0.69 15.58 -1.09
C LEU A 103 -2.11 15.16 -0.68
N GLN A 104 -3.07 16.10 -0.67
CA GLN A 104 -4.46 15.79 -0.36
C GLN A 104 -5.16 15.03 -1.50
N ASP A 105 -4.80 15.31 -2.75
CA ASP A 105 -5.27 14.54 -3.91
C ASP A 105 -4.67 13.13 -3.90
N ALA A 106 -3.39 12.98 -3.56
CA ALA A 106 -2.74 11.68 -3.39
C ALA A 106 -3.45 10.83 -2.32
N HIS A 107 -3.83 11.45 -1.19
CA HIS A 107 -4.56 10.78 -0.11
C HIS A 107 -5.95 10.29 -0.52
N ARG A 108 -6.64 10.98 -1.44
CA ARG A 108 -7.97 10.57 -1.96
C ARG A 108 -7.89 9.44 -2.98
N GLN A 109 -6.78 9.34 -3.72
CA GLN A 109 -6.60 8.38 -4.80
C GLN A 109 -5.89 7.10 -4.38
N GLY A 110 -5.07 7.16 -3.32
CA GLY A 110 -4.41 6.02 -2.68
C GLY A 110 -5.37 5.25 -1.81
#